data_AF-A0A519TXS5-F1
#
_entry.id   AF-A0A519TXS5-F1
#
_cell.length_a   1.000
_cell.length_b   1.000
_cell.length_c   1.000
_cell.angle_alpha   90.00
_cell.angle_beta   90.00
_cell.angle_gamma   90.00
#
_symmetry.space_group_name_H-M   'P 1'
#
loop_
_entity.id
_entity.type
_entity.pdbx_description
1 polymer ?
#
loop_
_entity_poly.entity_id
_entity_poly.type
_entity_poly.pdbx_seq_one_letter_code
_entity_poly.pdbx_strand_id
1 'polypeptide(L)'
;MAVAWLLAASSLAQAQAPAATAAAATPLWHNQPRTLRYRPEGQDFVIANGTRRFNRALYGTHTAFRVEAGDLPEFALYLPGMGGNLKFGLLANGQSKWLIQAAGITARYRPGAMLYDITDPLLGAGRLHLEVLAMADAEGVLVKAQFENVPAKQVQLLWAFGGATGKKFSRDGDIGADPESSFYLKPE
;
A
#
# COMPACT_ATOMS: atom_id res chain seq x y z
N MET A 1 -35.27 58.95 -4.10
CA MET A 1 -35.95 57.64 -4.23
C MET A 1 -35.18 56.63 -3.40
N ALA A 2 -35.77 56.16 -2.29
CA ALA A 2 -35.16 55.17 -1.41
C ALA A 2 -35.66 53.76 -1.80
N VAL A 3 -34.74 52.83 -2.02
CA VAL A 3 -35.05 51.42 -2.28
C VAL A 3 -34.83 50.66 -0.97
N ALA A 4 -35.93 50.15 -0.40
CA ALA A 4 -35.92 49.30 0.78
C ALA A 4 -35.62 47.85 0.36
N TRP A 5 -34.59 47.24 0.94
CA TRP A 5 -34.34 45.81 0.83
C TRP A 5 -34.95 45.11 2.06
N LEU A 6 -35.97 44.27 1.85
CA LEU A 6 -36.44 43.33 2.86
C LEU A 6 -35.42 42.20 3.02
N LEU A 7 -34.81 42.10 4.19
CA LEU A 7 -34.07 40.90 4.60
C LEU A 7 -35.06 39.91 5.22
N ALA A 8 -35.34 38.81 4.51
CA ALA A 8 -36.06 37.68 5.07
C ALA A 8 -35.06 36.82 5.87
N ALA A 9 -35.21 36.79 7.20
CA ALA A 9 -34.45 35.90 8.06
C ALA A 9 -35.07 34.50 8.03
N SER A 10 -34.51 33.60 7.23
CA SER A 10 -34.82 32.17 7.26
C SER A 10 -34.13 31.52 8.46
N SER A 11 -34.92 31.10 9.46
CA SER A 11 -34.44 30.30 10.58
C SER A 11 -34.08 28.89 10.09
N LEU A 12 -32.77 28.61 10.01
CA LEU A 12 -32.27 27.25 9.87
C LEU A 12 -32.47 26.54 11.20
N ALA A 13 -33.41 25.61 11.27
CA ALA A 13 -33.52 24.66 12.37
C ALA A 13 -32.22 23.83 12.41
N GLN A 14 -31.40 24.03 13.44
CA GLN A 14 -30.26 23.16 13.72
C GLN A 14 -30.80 21.80 14.18
N ALA A 15 -30.72 20.80 13.32
CA ALA A 15 -30.87 19.42 13.73
C ALA A 15 -29.68 19.07 14.66
N GLN A 16 -29.96 18.94 15.95
CA GLN A 16 -29.00 18.37 16.89
C GLN A 16 -28.76 16.92 16.51
N ALA A 17 -27.53 16.59 16.12
CA ALA A 17 -27.11 15.21 15.97
C ALA A 17 -27.34 14.48 17.30
N PRO A 18 -27.89 13.26 17.31
CA PRO A 18 -28.11 12.52 18.55
C PRO A 18 -26.75 12.33 19.24
N ALA A 19 -26.70 12.68 20.52
CA ALA A 19 -25.53 12.46 21.35
C ALA A 19 -25.18 10.97 21.30
N ALA A 20 -24.00 10.64 20.76
CA ALA A 20 -23.50 9.28 20.78
C ALA A 20 -23.35 8.86 22.25
N THR A 21 -24.21 7.96 22.71
CA THR A 21 -24.02 7.26 23.99
C THR A 21 -22.62 6.66 23.99
N ALA A 22 -21.76 7.12 24.91
CA ALA A 22 -20.44 6.56 25.11
C ALA A 22 -20.61 5.07 25.45
N ALA A 23 -20.34 4.20 24.48
CA ALA A 23 -20.39 2.76 24.68
C ALA A 23 -19.38 2.42 25.78
N ALA A 24 -19.81 1.59 26.75
CA ALA A 24 -18.92 1.08 27.77
C ALA A 24 -17.70 0.42 27.11
N ALA A 25 -16.50 0.80 27.55
CA ALA A 25 -15.26 0.28 26.98
C ALA A 25 -15.24 -1.24 27.10
N THR A 26 -15.29 -1.93 25.96
CA THR A 26 -15.18 -3.40 25.93
C THR A 26 -13.83 -3.80 26.54
N PRO A 27 -13.78 -4.78 27.46
CA PRO A 27 -12.52 -5.22 28.03
C PRO A 27 -11.55 -5.63 26.92
N LEU A 28 -10.32 -5.11 26.99
CA LEU A 28 -9.30 -5.42 25.99
C LEU A 28 -8.88 -6.88 26.12
N TRP A 29 -8.77 -7.57 24.99
CA TRP A 29 -8.19 -8.91 24.96
C TRP A 29 -6.75 -8.87 25.50
N HIS A 30 -6.44 -9.70 26.51
CA HIS A 30 -5.19 -9.71 27.28
C HIS A 30 -4.80 -8.36 27.94
N ASN A 31 -5.73 -7.42 28.15
CA ASN A 31 -5.42 -6.08 28.66
C ASN A 31 -4.37 -5.31 27.83
N GLN A 32 -4.20 -5.67 26.56
CA GLN A 32 -3.23 -5.01 25.67
C GLN A 32 -3.93 -3.99 24.78
N PRO A 33 -3.46 -2.73 24.75
CA PRO A 33 -3.97 -1.74 23.82
C PRO A 33 -3.69 -2.18 22.38
N ARG A 34 -4.71 -2.11 21.52
CA ARG A 34 -4.58 -2.44 20.09
C ARG A 34 -4.57 -1.14 19.29
N THR A 35 -3.56 -0.99 18.45
CA THR A 35 -3.51 0.11 17.49
C THR A 35 -4.20 -0.31 16.19
N LEU A 36 -5.19 0.46 15.76
CA LEU A 36 -5.78 0.27 14.43
C LEU A 36 -4.73 0.64 13.37
N ARG A 37 -4.22 -0.37 12.67
CA ARG A 37 -3.22 -0.18 11.61
C ARG A 37 -3.85 0.29 10.29
N TYR A 38 -4.95 -0.36 9.89
CA TYR A 38 -5.62 -0.11 8.62
C TYR A 38 -6.95 0.59 8.89
N ARG A 39 -7.24 1.63 8.11
CA ARG A 39 -8.53 2.32 8.14
C ARG A 39 -9.31 1.96 6.87
N PRO A 40 -10.62 1.70 6.98
CA PRO A 40 -11.45 1.52 5.80
C PRO A 40 -11.65 2.86 5.10
N GLU A 41 -11.54 2.88 3.77
CA GLU A 41 -11.90 4.01 2.93
C GLU A 41 -12.61 3.49 1.67
N GLY A 42 -13.92 3.72 1.58
CA GLY A 42 -14.74 3.14 0.52
C GLY A 42 -14.69 1.61 0.56
N GLN A 43 -14.19 1.00 -0.53
CA GLN A 43 -14.03 -0.46 -0.65
C GLN A 43 -12.63 -0.96 -0.26
N ASP A 44 -11.77 -0.05 0.21
CA ASP A 44 -10.36 -0.35 0.39
C ASP A 44 -9.94 -0.33 1.87
N PHE A 45 -8.84 -1.03 2.19
CA PHE A 45 -8.13 -0.90 3.46
C PHE A 45 -6.85 -0.08 3.26
N VAL A 46 -6.70 1.00 4.01
CA VAL A 46 -5.66 2.01 3.80
C VAL A 46 -4.75 2.10 5.02
N ILE A 47 -3.45 2.22 4.78
CA ILE A 47 -2.45 2.53 5.80
C ILE A 47 -1.47 3.56 5.27
N ALA A 48 -1.19 4.58 6.08
CA ALA A 48 -0.14 5.55 5.81
C ALA A 48 1.12 5.17 6.60
N ASN A 49 2.27 5.15 5.92
CA ASN A 49 3.59 4.80 6.45
C ASN A 49 3.58 3.49 7.24
N GLY A 50 2.87 2.49 6.71
CA GLY A 50 2.94 1.14 7.22
C GLY A 50 4.32 0.52 6.99
N THR A 51 4.62 -0.52 7.74
CA THR A 51 6.00 -1.06 7.85
C THR A 51 6.13 -2.51 7.44
N ARG A 52 5.02 -3.22 7.22
CA ARG A 52 5.05 -4.65 6.92
C ARG A 52 5.38 -4.89 5.46
N ARG A 53 6.17 -5.92 5.22
CA ARG A 53 6.47 -6.44 3.89
C ARG A 53 5.80 -7.80 3.75
N PHE A 54 5.43 -8.18 2.52
CA PHE A 54 4.98 -9.53 2.20
C PHE A 54 3.84 -10.06 3.11
N ASN A 55 2.94 -9.17 3.53
CA ASN A 55 1.84 -9.48 4.44
C ASN A 55 0.47 -9.37 3.78
N ARG A 56 0.43 -9.19 2.46
CA ARG A 56 -0.76 -9.05 1.62
C ARG A 56 -0.56 -9.80 0.32
N ALA A 57 -0.90 -11.09 0.31
CA ALA A 57 -0.86 -11.90 -0.90
C ALA A 57 -1.96 -11.47 -1.89
N LEU A 58 -1.58 -11.26 -3.15
CA LEU A 58 -2.48 -11.21 -4.30
C LEU A 58 -2.42 -12.58 -4.97
N TYR A 59 -3.52 -13.33 -4.88
CA TYR A 59 -3.66 -14.63 -5.51
C TYR A 59 -3.96 -14.47 -6.99
N GLY A 60 -3.24 -15.21 -7.83
CA GLY A 60 -3.40 -15.19 -9.29
C GLY A 60 -4.36 -16.29 -9.77
N THR A 61 -3.81 -17.20 -10.56
CA THR A 61 -4.55 -18.34 -11.12
C THR A 61 -4.90 -19.39 -10.05
N HIS A 62 -5.42 -20.54 -10.48
CA HIS A 62 -5.79 -21.67 -9.60
C HIS A 62 -4.60 -22.46 -9.02
N THR A 63 -3.36 -22.01 -9.23
CA THR A 63 -2.15 -22.65 -8.69
C THR A 63 -1.80 -22.08 -7.32
N ALA A 64 -0.66 -22.50 -6.75
CA ALA A 64 -0.11 -21.92 -5.52
C ALA A 64 0.57 -20.54 -5.74
N PHE A 65 0.48 -19.99 -6.95
CA PHE A 65 1.09 -18.72 -7.30
C PHE A 65 0.46 -17.54 -6.56
N ARG A 66 1.32 -16.65 -6.09
CA ARG A 66 0.91 -15.37 -5.49
C ARG A 66 2.00 -14.33 -5.62
N VAL A 67 1.54 -13.08 -5.65
CA VAL A 67 2.37 -11.89 -5.47
C VAL A 67 2.25 -11.48 -4.02
N GLU A 68 3.31 -11.68 -3.25
CA GLU A 68 3.40 -11.21 -1.88
C GLU A 68 3.68 -9.72 -1.88
N ALA A 69 2.67 -8.92 -1.55
CA ALA A 69 2.79 -7.47 -1.38
C ALA A 69 2.72 -7.09 0.11
N GLY A 70 2.77 -5.80 0.43
CA GLY A 70 2.63 -5.34 1.80
C GLY A 70 2.38 -3.85 1.93
N ASP A 71 2.59 -3.32 3.13
CA ASP A 71 2.51 -1.87 3.40
C ASP A 71 3.57 -1.09 2.60
N LEU A 72 4.69 -1.75 2.25
CA LEU A 72 5.80 -1.18 1.49
C LEU A 72 5.79 -1.68 0.03
N PRO A 73 6.16 -0.84 -0.97
CA PRO A 73 6.13 -1.17 -2.40
C PRO A 73 7.34 -2.04 -2.81
N GLU A 74 7.38 -3.26 -2.27
CA GLU A 74 8.30 -4.33 -2.63
C GLU A 74 7.54 -5.65 -2.64
N PHE A 75 7.80 -6.46 -3.66
CA PHE A 75 6.97 -7.63 -3.96
C PHE A 75 7.83 -8.89 -4.01
N ALA A 76 7.27 -10.02 -3.59
CA ALA A 76 7.87 -11.31 -3.86
C ALA A 76 6.92 -12.19 -4.66
N LEU A 77 7.47 -13.00 -5.55
CA LEU A 77 6.73 -14.01 -6.27
C LEU A 77 6.93 -15.34 -5.56
N TYR A 78 5.86 -16.10 -5.39
CA TYR A 78 5.94 -17.44 -4.84
C TYR A 78 5.29 -18.43 -5.80
N LEU A 79 6.06 -19.43 -6.25
CA LEU A 79 5.68 -20.48 -7.20
C LEU A 79 6.08 -21.85 -6.63
N PRO A 80 5.13 -22.56 -6.00
CA PRO A 80 5.29 -23.16 -4.65
C PRO A 80 6.75 -23.24 -4.12
N GLY A 81 7.34 -22.06 -3.92
CA GLY A 81 8.76 -21.84 -3.68
C GLY A 81 9.14 -20.41 -4.03
N MET A 82 10.29 -19.93 -3.54
CA MET A 82 10.73 -18.55 -3.78
C MET A 82 10.93 -18.28 -5.28
N GLY A 83 9.98 -17.59 -5.89
CA GLY A 83 9.93 -17.23 -7.31
C GLY A 83 10.65 -15.92 -7.62
N GLY A 84 11.13 -15.21 -6.60
CA GLY A 84 11.94 -14.01 -6.74
C GLY A 84 11.38 -12.83 -5.93
N ASN A 85 12.15 -11.75 -5.90
CA ASN A 85 11.83 -10.50 -5.24
C ASN A 85 11.98 -9.35 -6.25
N LEU A 86 10.96 -8.48 -6.31
CA LEU A 86 10.86 -7.32 -7.17
C LEU A 86 10.90 -6.03 -6.32
N LYS A 87 11.92 -5.22 -6.54
CA LYS A 87 12.13 -3.93 -5.87
C LYS A 87 12.01 -2.78 -6.86
N PHE A 88 11.55 -1.64 -6.38
CA PHE A 88 11.52 -0.38 -7.13
C PHE A 88 12.31 0.71 -6.41
N GLY A 89 12.96 1.58 -7.16
CA GLY A 89 13.72 2.71 -6.65
C GLY A 89 13.61 3.95 -7.52
N LEU A 90 13.94 5.11 -6.96
CA LEU A 90 14.02 6.39 -7.67
C LEU A 90 15.48 6.74 -7.90
N LEU A 91 15.77 7.30 -9.08
CA LEU A 91 17.03 7.97 -9.38
C LEU A 91 16.72 9.42 -9.77
N ALA A 92 17.33 10.38 -9.08
CA ALA A 92 17.19 11.81 -9.37
C ALA A 92 18.41 12.58 -8.86
N ASN A 93 18.92 13.55 -9.62
CA ASN A 93 20.02 14.45 -9.21
C ASN A 93 21.28 13.72 -8.69
N GLY A 94 21.63 12.57 -9.28
CA GLY A 94 22.77 11.74 -8.85
C GLY A 94 22.53 10.96 -7.55
N GLN A 95 21.31 11.00 -6.99
CA GLN A 95 20.89 10.25 -5.82
C GLN A 95 20.02 9.06 -6.22
N SER A 96 20.04 8.02 -5.39
CA SER A 96 19.19 6.83 -5.53
C SER A 96 18.51 6.49 -4.21
N LYS A 97 17.26 6.01 -4.26
CA LYS A 97 16.52 5.57 -3.07
C LYS A 97 15.57 4.42 -3.42
N TRP A 98 15.55 3.36 -2.62
CA TRP A 98 14.52 2.32 -2.73
C TRP A 98 13.17 2.85 -2.25
N LEU A 99 12.08 2.53 -2.95
CA LEU A 99 10.75 3.05 -2.62
C LEU A 99 10.27 2.65 -1.22
N ILE A 100 10.73 1.52 -0.68
CA ILE A 100 10.45 1.12 0.72
C ILE A 100 11.00 2.11 1.76
N GLN A 101 11.88 3.02 1.35
CA GLN A 101 12.48 4.07 2.18
C GLN A 101 11.95 5.48 1.80
N ALA A 102 10.91 5.58 0.97
CA ALA A 102 10.31 6.86 0.61
C ALA A 102 9.73 7.57 1.85
N ALA A 103 9.74 8.90 1.84
CA ALA A 103 9.30 9.72 2.98
C ALA A 103 7.80 9.54 3.32
N GLY A 104 6.97 9.30 2.30
CA GLY A 104 5.54 9.05 2.46
C GLY A 104 5.08 7.92 1.56
N ILE A 105 4.45 6.91 2.15
CA ILE A 105 3.86 5.77 1.46
C ILE A 105 2.46 5.57 2.00
N THR A 106 1.44 5.73 1.16
CA THR A 106 0.09 5.28 1.48
C THR A 106 -0.18 4.02 0.70
N ALA A 107 -0.39 2.91 1.40
CA ALA A 107 -0.73 1.63 0.80
C ALA A 107 -2.24 1.38 0.94
N ARG A 108 -2.85 0.95 -0.15
CA ARG A 108 -4.28 0.70 -0.28
C ARG A 108 -4.47 -0.71 -0.82
N TYR A 109 -5.03 -1.58 0.01
CA TYR A 109 -5.55 -2.85 -0.46
C TYR A 109 -6.96 -2.64 -0.97
N ARG A 110 -7.14 -2.83 -2.26
CA ARG A 110 -8.43 -3.00 -2.92
C ARG A 110 -8.62 -4.50 -3.17
N PRO A 111 -9.83 -5.08 -3.10
CA PRO A 111 -10.00 -6.49 -3.40
C PRO A 111 -9.33 -6.89 -4.73
N GLY A 112 -8.27 -7.72 -4.63
CA GLY A 112 -7.47 -8.19 -5.77
C GLY A 112 -6.33 -7.28 -6.24
N ALA A 113 -6.10 -6.12 -5.62
CA ALA A 113 -5.08 -5.15 -6.04
C ALA A 113 -4.38 -4.46 -4.86
N MET A 114 -3.09 -4.15 -5.06
CA MET A 114 -2.37 -3.22 -4.18
C MET A 114 -2.09 -1.92 -4.92
N LEU A 115 -2.45 -0.80 -4.30
CA LEU A 115 -2.19 0.54 -4.80
C LEU A 115 -1.31 1.30 -3.81
N TYR A 116 -0.35 2.06 -4.32
CA TYR A 116 0.55 2.86 -3.53
C TYR A 116 0.57 4.29 -4.04
N ASP A 117 0.38 5.25 -3.14
CA ASP A 117 0.66 6.66 -3.36
C ASP A 117 1.95 7.02 -2.64
N ILE A 118 2.97 7.44 -3.40
CA ILE A 118 4.33 7.60 -2.89
C ILE A 118 4.78 9.05 -3.09
N THR A 119 5.20 9.68 -2.00
CA THR A 119 5.80 11.02 -1.98
C THR A 119 7.22 10.94 -1.41
N ASP A 120 8.15 11.66 -2.01
CA ASP A 120 9.53 11.74 -1.54
C ASP A 120 10.17 13.05 -2.00
N PRO A 121 11.15 13.62 -1.27
CA PRO A 121 11.89 14.79 -1.75
C PRO A 121 12.48 14.61 -3.16
N LEU A 122 12.85 13.39 -3.57
CA LEU A 122 13.32 13.10 -4.93
C LEU A 122 12.25 13.33 -6.01
N LEU A 123 10.96 13.37 -5.65
CA LEU A 123 9.82 13.62 -6.55
C LEU A 123 9.38 15.10 -6.54
N GLY A 124 10.02 15.95 -5.73
CA GLY A 124 9.61 17.35 -5.54
C GLY A 124 8.21 17.46 -4.94
N ALA A 125 7.34 18.25 -5.58
CA ALA A 125 5.93 18.38 -5.19
C ALA A 125 5.02 17.29 -5.80
N GLY A 126 5.57 16.44 -6.68
CA GLY A 126 4.85 15.37 -7.34
C GLY A 126 4.77 14.09 -6.51
N ARG A 127 4.23 13.04 -7.12
CA ARG A 127 4.10 11.71 -6.53
C ARG A 127 4.24 10.61 -7.57
N LEU A 128 4.53 9.41 -7.08
CA LEU A 128 4.52 8.18 -7.86
C LEU A 128 3.34 7.31 -7.40
N HIS A 129 2.52 6.90 -8.35
CA HIS A 129 1.49 5.87 -8.15
C HIS A 129 2.02 4.53 -8.63
N LEU A 130 1.85 3.49 -7.83
CA LEU A 130 2.00 2.10 -8.25
C LEU A 130 0.67 1.36 -8.08
N GLU A 131 0.29 0.59 -9.09
CA GLU A 131 -0.84 -0.35 -9.04
C GLU A 131 -0.33 -1.74 -9.41
N VAL A 132 -0.67 -2.73 -8.58
CA VAL A 132 -0.13 -4.09 -8.65
C VAL A 132 -1.25 -5.10 -8.66
N LEU A 133 -1.20 -5.99 -9.65
CA LEU A 133 -2.14 -7.08 -9.87
C LEU A 133 -1.38 -8.38 -10.10
N ALA A 134 -1.94 -9.50 -9.66
CA ALA A 134 -1.59 -10.80 -10.22
C ALA A 134 -2.25 -10.96 -11.59
N MET A 135 -1.57 -11.63 -12.52
CA MET A 135 -2.15 -11.94 -13.83
C MET A 135 -3.30 -12.96 -13.70
N ALA A 136 -4.31 -12.82 -14.57
CA ALA A 136 -5.51 -13.65 -14.52
C ALA A 136 -5.34 -15.02 -15.23
N ASP A 137 -4.42 -15.10 -16.19
CA ASP A 137 -4.24 -16.24 -17.10
C ASP A 137 -2.82 -16.82 -17.09
N ALA A 138 -1.92 -16.25 -16.30
CA ALA A 138 -0.55 -16.72 -16.12
C ALA A 138 -0.04 -16.48 -14.70
N GLU A 139 1.02 -17.19 -14.31
CA GLU A 139 1.76 -16.92 -13.08
C GLU A 139 2.66 -15.70 -13.31
N GLY A 140 2.17 -14.52 -12.94
CA GLY A 140 2.88 -13.27 -13.17
C GLY A 140 2.30 -12.09 -12.41
N VAL A 141 3.05 -10.99 -12.42
CA VAL A 141 2.67 -9.73 -11.80
C VAL A 141 2.59 -8.64 -12.88
N LEU A 142 1.53 -7.84 -12.82
CA LEU A 142 1.41 -6.60 -13.57
C LEU A 142 1.63 -5.43 -12.62
N VAL A 143 2.54 -4.54 -12.99
CA VAL A 143 2.79 -3.29 -12.25
C VAL A 143 2.62 -2.12 -13.20
N LYS A 144 1.72 -1.22 -12.85
CA LYS A 144 1.54 0.06 -13.51
C LYS A 144 2.15 1.16 -12.64
N ALA A 145 3.10 1.89 -13.21
CA ALA A 145 3.76 3.01 -12.54
C ALA A 145 3.41 4.31 -13.25
N GLN A 146 2.98 5.33 -12.50
CA GLN A 146 2.60 6.63 -13.04
C GLN A 146 3.13 7.75 -12.16
N PHE A 147 3.90 8.66 -12.77
CA PHE A 147 4.25 9.91 -12.11
C PHE A 147 3.12 10.93 -12.28
N GLU A 148 2.76 11.60 -11.20
CA GLU A 148 1.82 12.73 -11.20
C GLU A 148 2.58 13.98 -10.74
N ASN A 149 2.50 15.06 -11.52
CA ASN A 149 3.13 16.35 -11.20
C ASN A 149 4.65 16.30 -10.93
N VAL A 150 5.34 15.27 -11.46
CA VAL A 150 6.80 15.19 -11.43
C VAL A 150 7.35 15.79 -12.73
N PRO A 151 8.30 16.74 -12.68
CA PRO A 151 8.89 17.31 -13.88
C PRO A 151 9.50 16.24 -14.79
N ALA A 152 9.19 16.31 -16.09
CA ALA A 152 9.66 15.36 -17.07
C ALA A 152 11.19 15.27 -17.08
N LYS A 153 11.71 14.04 -17.22
CA LYS A 153 13.14 13.72 -17.33
C LYS A 153 14.00 14.07 -16.10
N GLN A 154 13.40 14.48 -14.97
CA GLN A 154 14.17 14.74 -13.73
C GLN A 154 14.30 13.52 -12.83
N VAL A 155 13.33 12.62 -12.88
CA VAL A 155 13.28 11.41 -12.06
C VAL A 155 13.17 10.19 -12.96
N GLN A 156 13.93 9.16 -12.65
CA GLN A 156 13.85 7.85 -13.29
C GLN A 156 13.37 6.81 -12.27
N LEU A 157 12.51 5.90 -12.74
CA LEU A 157 12.13 4.71 -11.98
C LEU A 157 13.10 3.58 -12.33
N LEU A 158 13.72 3.01 -11.31
CA LEU A 158 14.54 1.80 -11.37
C LEU A 158 13.72 0.62 -10.84
N TRP A 159 13.91 -0.56 -11.41
CA TRP A 159 13.46 -1.82 -10.79
C TRP A 159 14.58 -2.85 -10.79
N ALA A 160 14.52 -3.77 -9.83
CA ALA A 160 15.42 -4.92 -9.73
C ALA A 160 14.60 -6.17 -9.40
N PHE A 161 14.87 -7.26 -10.11
CA PHE A 161 14.26 -8.56 -9.87
C PHE A 161 15.34 -9.63 -9.75
N GLY A 162 15.19 -10.55 -8.80
CA GLY A 162 16.12 -11.67 -8.62
C GLY A 162 15.77 -12.54 -7.42
N GLY A 163 16.67 -13.41 -6.99
CA GLY A 163 16.46 -14.28 -5.83
C GLY A 163 15.43 -15.40 -6.06
N ALA A 164 15.19 -15.79 -7.31
CA ALA A 164 14.34 -16.93 -7.68
C ALA A 164 15.02 -18.27 -7.38
N THR A 165 15.12 -18.61 -6.09
CA THR A 165 15.87 -19.79 -5.62
C THR A 165 15.06 -21.09 -5.68
N GLY A 166 13.74 -21.02 -5.82
CA GLY A 166 12.84 -22.18 -5.72
C GLY A 166 12.76 -22.77 -4.30
N LYS A 167 13.37 -22.12 -3.29
CA LYS A 167 13.35 -22.59 -1.91
C LYS A 167 11.91 -22.70 -1.42
N LYS A 168 11.54 -23.88 -0.93
CA LYS A 168 10.27 -24.09 -0.25
C LYS A 168 10.30 -23.50 1.16
N PHE A 169 9.19 -22.90 1.54
CA PHE A 169 8.98 -22.27 2.84
C PHE A 169 8.07 -23.15 3.68
N SER A 170 8.13 -22.97 4.99
CA SER A 170 7.28 -23.65 5.95
C SER A 170 5.82 -23.25 5.70
N ARG A 171 4.91 -24.23 5.68
CA ARG A 171 3.48 -24.00 5.38
C ARG A 171 3.29 -23.18 4.09
N ASP A 172 4.12 -23.47 3.09
CA ASP A 172 4.15 -22.78 1.81
C ASP A 172 4.30 -21.26 1.92
N GLY A 173 4.94 -20.74 2.96
CA GLY A 173 5.15 -19.30 3.17
C GLY A 173 3.96 -18.55 3.75
N ASP A 174 3.05 -19.25 4.45
CA ASP A 174 1.97 -18.66 5.24
C ASP A 174 2.52 -17.64 6.26
N ILE A 175 1.75 -16.59 6.52
CA ILE A 175 2.18 -15.47 7.38
C ILE A 175 2.48 -16.00 8.79
N GLY A 176 3.72 -15.80 9.23
CA GLY A 176 4.19 -16.20 10.56
C GLY A 176 4.82 -17.59 10.63
N ALA A 177 4.83 -18.37 9.54
CA ALA A 177 5.53 -19.66 9.49
C ALA A 177 7.05 -19.49 9.27
N ASP A 178 7.43 -18.54 8.42
CA ASP A 178 8.81 -18.14 8.16
C ASP A 178 9.00 -16.64 8.40
N PRO A 179 10.21 -16.17 8.70
CA PRO A 179 10.47 -14.73 8.80
C PRO A 179 10.29 -14.05 7.44
N GLU A 180 9.83 -12.79 7.44
CA GLU A 180 9.68 -12.00 6.21
C GLU A 180 10.99 -11.89 5.40
N SER A 181 12.15 -12.01 6.07
CA SER A 181 13.48 -12.00 5.46
C SER A 181 13.75 -13.18 4.53
N SER A 182 12.90 -14.20 4.55
CA SER A 182 12.93 -15.32 3.60
C SER A 182 12.68 -14.86 2.17
N PHE A 183 11.90 -13.78 2.01
CA PHE A 183 11.55 -13.19 0.72
C PHE A 183 12.51 -12.10 0.23
N TYR A 184 13.60 -11.80 0.97
CA TYR A 184 14.48 -10.69 0.61
C TYR A 184 15.31 -11.02 -0.63
N LEU A 185 15.58 -10.00 -1.46
CA LEU A 185 16.60 -10.10 -2.49
C LEU A 185 17.97 -10.12 -1.81
N LYS A 186 18.67 -11.26 -1.89
CA LYS A 186 19.99 -11.44 -1.28
C LYS A 186 21.09 -11.56 -2.36
N PRO A 187 22.34 -11.19 -2.07
CA PRO A 187 23.44 -11.24 -3.05
C PRO A 187 23.97 -12.64 -3.36
N GLU A 188 23.77 -13.62 -2.47
CA GLU A 188 24.19 -15.02 -2.63
C GLU A 188 23.40 -15.82 -3.67
#